data_AF-A0A7V9VHT2-F1
#
_entry.id   AF-A0A7V9VHT2-F1
#
_cell.length_a   1.000
_cell.length_b   1.000
_cell.length_c   1.000
_cell.angle_alpha   90.00
_cell.angle_beta   90.00
_cell.angle_gamma   90.00
#
_symmetry.space_group_name_H-M   'P 1'
#
loop_
_entity.id
_entity.type
_entity.pdbx_description
1 polymer ?
#
loop_
_entity_poly.entity_id
_entity_poly.type
_entity_poly.pdbx_seq_one_letter_code
_entity_poly.pdbx_strand_id
1 'polypeptide(L)'
;MYWTKKHVMMCTSLHCNQKGAMDVLGRLRREVFRRGLDTEIMVNNCGTIDLCDIGPNMVVYPDNVIYGGVTAADLPDILAYLQGGPVVDRLLLQPRSNFEGKRRDFYDDMVNQGIDNENEALELAKAHDLDQTFFDEQFRRGFMARKPIEKSDEMRIHPTKKALTRYGLLDAGNRADDF
;
A
#
# COMPACT_ATOMS: atom_id res chain seq x y z
N MET A 1 -14.25 -12.93 26.45
CA MET A 1 -12.81 -13.20 26.22
C MET A 1 -12.38 -12.49 24.93
N TYR A 2 -12.18 -11.18 25.00
CA TYR A 2 -11.53 -10.36 23.95
C TYR A 2 -10.57 -9.43 24.71
N TRP A 3 -9.37 -9.94 24.98
CA TRP A 3 -8.48 -9.49 26.06
C TRP A 3 -7.36 -8.57 25.57
N THR A 4 -7.57 -7.76 24.54
CA THR A 4 -6.57 -6.76 24.11
C THR A 4 -7.20 -5.45 23.64
N LYS A 5 -6.62 -4.34 24.08
CA LYS A 5 -6.96 -2.98 23.63
C LYS A 5 -6.48 -2.73 22.20
N LYS A 6 -5.33 -3.30 21.83
CA LYS A 6 -4.77 -3.22 20.47
C LYS A 6 -4.35 -4.61 20.00
N HIS A 7 -4.67 -4.92 18.75
CA HIS A 7 -4.14 -6.10 18.06
C HIS A 7 -3.34 -5.65 16.84
N VAL A 8 -2.04 -5.90 16.91
CA VAL A 8 -1.05 -5.56 15.88
C VAL A 8 -0.74 -6.80 15.07
N MET A 9 -0.96 -6.70 13.77
CA MET A 9 -0.69 -7.75 12.80
C MET A 9 0.42 -7.29 11.86
N MET A 10 1.60 -7.89 11.96
CA MET A 10 2.73 -7.60 11.09
C MET A 10 2.77 -8.60 9.93
N CYS A 11 2.73 -8.12 8.69
CA CYS A 11 2.89 -9.00 7.53
C CYS A 11 4.33 -9.54 7.50
N THR A 12 4.48 -10.86 7.57
CA THR A 12 5.78 -11.54 7.49
C THR A 12 5.87 -12.49 6.30
N SER A 13 4.98 -12.35 5.32
CA SER A 13 5.12 -13.06 4.03
C SER A 13 6.38 -12.61 3.27
N LEU A 14 6.76 -13.38 2.25
CA LEU A 14 8.03 -13.29 1.53
C LEU A 14 8.54 -11.85 1.30
N HIS A 15 7.77 -11.00 0.63
CA HIS A 15 8.19 -9.63 0.29
C HIS A 15 8.40 -8.73 1.53
N CYS A 16 7.49 -8.78 2.50
CA CYS A 16 7.67 -7.99 3.73
C CYS A 16 8.85 -8.52 4.54
N ASN A 17 9.08 -9.84 4.55
CA ASN A 17 10.21 -10.44 5.23
C ASN A 17 11.55 -10.04 4.59
N GLN A 18 11.65 -10.03 3.26
CA GLN A 18 12.83 -9.53 2.53
C GLN A 18 13.15 -8.07 2.87
N LYS A 19 12.12 -7.27 3.20
CA LYS A 19 12.25 -5.88 3.65
C LYS A 19 12.43 -5.73 5.18
N GLY A 20 12.70 -6.81 5.91
CA GLY A 20 13.04 -6.78 7.33
C GLY A 20 11.87 -6.95 8.32
N ALA A 21 10.68 -7.37 7.87
CA ALA A 21 9.50 -7.48 8.74
C ALA A 21 9.70 -8.36 9.99
N MET A 22 10.48 -9.45 9.88
CA MET A 22 10.73 -10.33 11.02
C MET A 22 11.56 -9.66 12.12
N ASP A 23 12.52 -8.80 11.75
CA ASP A 23 13.30 -8.02 12.73
C ASP A 23 12.41 -7.00 13.46
N VAL A 24 11.58 -6.26 12.70
CA VAL A 24 10.59 -5.33 13.25
C VAL A 24 9.65 -6.03 14.22
N LEU A 25 9.06 -7.17 13.81
CA LEU A 25 8.17 -7.96 14.66
C LEU A 25 8.85 -8.43 15.95
N GLY A 26 10.06 -8.97 15.85
CA GLY A 26 10.82 -9.49 16.99
C GLY A 26 11.21 -8.39 17.98
N ARG A 27 11.58 -7.20 17.50
CA ARG A 27 11.86 -6.03 18.35
C ARG A 27 10.60 -5.48 18.99
N LEU A 28 9.50 -5.36 18.24
CA LEU A 28 8.23 -4.87 18.77
C LEU A 28 7.70 -5.76 19.91
N ARG A 29 7.70 -7.09 19.71
CA ARG A 29 7.31 -8.05 20.76
C ARG A 29 8.15 -7.91 22.02
N ARG A 30 9.48 -7.78 21.88
CA ARG A 30 10.38 -7.57 23.02
C ARG A 30 10.08 -6.28 23.76
N GLU A 31 9.85 -5.18 23.05
CA GLU A 31 9.53 -3.90 23.68
C GLU A 31 8.17 -3.90 24.37
N VAL A 32 7.15 -4.52 23.78
CA VAL A 32 5.82 -4.69 24.41
C VAL A 32 5.95 -5.45 25.73
N PHE A 33 6.67 -6.58 25.73
CA PHE A 33 6.92 -7.38 26.93
C PHE A 33 7.75 -6.63 27.98
N ARG A 34 8.85 -5.97 27.57
CA ARG A 34 9.73 -5.21 28.47
C ARG A 34 9.01 -4.08 29.19
N ARG A 35 7.95 -3.53 28.57
CA ARG A 35 7.12 -2.44 29.13
C ARG A 35 5.88 -2.96 29.88
N GLY A 36 5.68 -4.28 29.97
CA GLY A 36 4.50 -4.88 30.61
C GLY A 36 3.19 -4.62 29.87
N LEU A 37 3.26 -4.34 28.57
CA LEU A 37 2.10 -3.98 27.74
C LEU A 37 1.45 -5.19 27.06
N ASP A 38 2.00 -6.40 27.24
CA ASP A 38 1.54 -7.65 26.65
C ASP A 38 0.18 -8.12 27.17
N THR A 39 -0.30 -7.54 28.28
CA THR A 39 -1.66 -7.72 28.79
C THR A 39 -2.71 -6.89 28.02
N GLU A 40 -2.29 -5.86 27.28
CA GLU A 40 -3.18 -4.94 26.57
C GLU A 40 -2.96 -4.95 25.05
N ILE A 41 -1.74 -5.26 24.60
CA ILE A 41 -1.32 -5.21 23.20
C ILE A 41 -0.89 -6.61 22.78
N MET A 42 -1.63 -7.19 21.82
CA MET A 42 -1.28 -8.45 21.18
C MET A 42 -0.55 -8.15 19.87
N VAL A 43 0.62 -8.78 19.68
CA VAL A 43 1.45 -8.60 18.48
C VAL A 43 1.66 -9.94 17.79
N ASN A 44 1.01 -10.10 16.65
CA ASN A 44 1.02 -11.32 15.85
C ASN A 44 1.63 -11.05 14.47
N ASN A 45 2.17 -12.11 13.87
CA ASN A 45 2.46 -12.10 12.45
C ASN A 45 1.19 -12.45 11.66
N CYS A 46 1.12 -12.00 10.42
CA CYS A 46 0.10 -12.38 9.47
C CYS A 46 0.71 -12.69 8.09
N GLY A 47 -0.12 -13.30 7.24
CA GLY A 47 0.19 -13.47 5.83
C GLY A 47 0.15 -12.16 5.05
N THR A 48 0.22 -12.26 3.73
CA THR A 48 0.12 -11.09 2.84
C THR A 48 -1.22 -10.39 3.02
N ILE A 49 -1.18 -9.06 2.89
CA ILE A 49 -2.37 -8.21 2.81
C ILE A 49 -2.47 -7.52 1.44
N ASP A 50 -1.78 -8.07 0.43
CA ASP A 50 -1.75 -7.58 -0.96
C ASP A 50 -1.22 -6.15 -1.13
N LEU A 51 -0.25 -5.78 -0.29
CA LEU A 51 0.46 -4.49 -0.31
C LEU A 51 1.99 -4.69 -0.31
N CYS A 52 2.47 -5.73 -1.01
CA CYS A 52 3.87 -6.14 -0.99
C CYS A 52 4.84 -5.05 -1.45
N ASP A 53 4.42 -4.24 -2.41
CA ASP A 53 5.16 -3.13 -2.99
C ASP A 53 5.51 -2.03 -1.96
N ILE A 54 4.64 -1.77 -0.98
CA ILE A 54 4.86 -0.77 0.10
C ILE A 54 5.16 -1.38 1.47
N GLY A 55 5.37 -2.70 1.55
CA GLY A 55 5.77 -3.34 2.81
C GLY A 55 7.15 -2.86 3.33
N PRO A 56 7.53 -3.20 4.57
CA PRO A 56 6.80 -4.05 5.52
C PRO A 56 5.50 -3.42 6.03
N ASN A 57 4.42 -4.21 6.04
CA ASN A 57 3.10 -3.71 6.41
C ASN A 57 2.70 -4.14 7.83
N MET A 58 2.07 -3.23 8.57
CA MET A 58 1.52 -3.46 9.90
C MET A 58 0.06 -3.00 9.94
N VAL A 59 -0.85 -3.85 10.42
CA VAL A 59 -2.26 -3.52 10.63
C VAL A 59 -2.52 -3.43 12.12
N VAL A 60 -3.25 -2.40 12.55
CA VAL A 60 -3.59 -2.17 13.95
C VAL A 60 -5.11 -2.07 14.11
N TYR A 61 -5.66 -3.01 14.86
CA TYR A 61 -7.06 -3.03 15.30
C TYR A 61 -7.19 -2.54 16.75
N PRO A 62 -8.34 -1.94 17.13
CA PRO A 62 -9.55 -1.70 16.33
C PRO A 62 -9.49 -0.44 15.45
N ASP A 63 -8.37 0.26 15.43
CA ASP A 63 -8.23 1.60 14.84
C ASP A 63 -8.31 1.65 13.31
N ASN A 64 -8.34 0.49 12.64
CA ASN A 64 -8.32 0.37 11.18
C ASN A 64 -7.11 1.09 10.55
N VAL A 65 -5.98 1.07 11.25
CA VAL A 65 -4.73 1.68 10.79
C VAL A 65 -3.91 0.65 10.04
N ILE A 66 -3.40 1.04 8.87
CA ILE A 66 -2.43 0.27 8.10
C ILE A 66 -1.20 1.14 7.93
N TYR A 67 -0.06 0.66 8.43
CA TYR A 67 1.25 1.25 8.19
C TYR A 67 1.98 0.50 7.08
N GLY A 68 2.60 1.24 6.16
CA GLY A 68 3.53 0.73 5.16
C GLY A 68 4.96 1.16 5.47
N GLY A 69 5.94 0.48 4.88
CA GLY A 69 7.37 0.82 4.98
C GLY A 69 7.94 0.82 6.39
N VAL A 70 7.35 0.04 7.31
CA VAL A 70 7.75 0.07 8.73
C VAL A 70 9.16 -0.48 8.92
N THR A 71 9.99 0.25 9.66
CA THR A 71 11.35 -0.13 10.04
C THR A 71 11.52 -0.22 11.55
N ALA A 72 12.66 -0.77 12.00
CA ALA A 72 12.97 -0.84 13.44
C ALA A 72 13.14 0.55 14.09
N ALA A 73 13.50 1.58 13.32
CA ALA A 73 13.64 2.95 13.80
C ALA A 73 12.29 3.60 14.16
N ASP A 74 11.19 3.06 13.62
CA ASP A 74 9.83 3.57 13.84
C ASP A 74 9.17 3.06 15.12
N LEU A 75 9.76 2.04 15.75
CA LEU A 75 9.17 1.38 16.92
C LEU A 75 8.90 2.32 18.11
N PRO A 76 9.75 3.33 18.42
CA PRO A 76 9.42 4.30 19.47
C PRO A 76 8.09 5.03 19.22
N ASP A 77 7.87 5.52 18.01
CA ASP A 77 6.64 6.23 17.63
C ASP A 77 5.44 5.30 17.59
N ILE A 78 5.62 4.09 17.04
CA ILE A 78 4.56 3.06 16.99
C ILE A 78 4.13 2.66 18.40
N LEU A 79 5.07 2.48 19.33
CA LEU A 79 4.75 2.16 20.73
C LEU A 79 4.00 3.31 21.41
N ALA A 80 4.40 4.56 21.18
CA ALA A 80 3.68 5.71 21.69
C ALA A 80 2.23 5.74 21.19
N TYR A 81 2.01 5.51 19.89
CA TYR A 81 0.68 5.35 19.29
C TYR A 81 -0.12 4.21 19.94
N LEU A 82 0.46 3.03 20.09
CA LEU A 82 -0.24 1.86 20.68
C LEU A 82 -0.65 2.09 22.14
N GLN A 83 0.03 3.00 22.85
CA GLN A 83 -0.29 3.42 24.21
C GLN A 83 -1.26 4.61 24.28
N GLY A 84 -1.86 5.02 23.15
CA GLY A 84 -2.86 6.10 23.08
C GLY A 84 -2.33 7.44 22.55
N GLY A 85 -1.09 7.47 22.03
CA GLY A 85 -0.56 8.60 21.28
C GLY A 85 -1.19 8.76 19.89
N PRO A 86 -0.82 9.82 19.15
CA PRO A 86 -1.30 10.04 17.79
C PRO A 86 -0.77 8.96 16.83
N VAL A 87 -1.48 8.76 15.72
CA VAL A 87 -1.02 7.91 14.62
C VAL A 87 0.26 8.43 13.99
N VAL A 88 1.07 7.54 13.42
CA VAL A 88 2.33 7.90 12.76
C VAL A 88 2.05 8.23 11.29
N ASP A 89 1.62 9.47 11.01
CA ASP A 89 1.09 9.90 9.70
C ASP A 89 2.00 9.55 8.51
N ARG A 90 3.32 9.70 8.66
CA ARG A 90 4.31 9.38 7.62
C ARG A 90 4.34 7.90 7.20
N LEU A 91 3.88 6.99 8.06
CA LEU A 91 3.79 5.55 7.76
C LEU A 91 2.40 5.14 7.29
N LEU A 92 1.40 6.01 7.50
CA LEU A 92 0.00 5.67 7.35
C LEU A 92 -0.36 5.48 5.87
N LEU A 93 -1.07 4.40 5.58
CA LEU A 93 -1.59 4.15 4.25
C LEU A 93 -2.86 4.97 4.01
N GLN A 94 -2.72 6.09 3.30
CA GLN A 94 -3.83 6.94 2.86
C GLN A 94 -3.61 7.40 1.43
N PRO A 95 -4.67 7.73 0.66
CA PRO A 95 -4.52 8.15 -0.74
C PRO A 95 -3.55 9.33 -0.98
N ARG A 96 -3.34 10.17 0.04
CA ARG A 96 -2.43 11.33 -0.02
C ARG A 96 -1.12 11.13 0.75
N SER A 97 -0.85 9.94 1.28
CA SER A 97 0.41 9.68 1.98
C SER A 97 1.54 9.34 0.99
N ASN A 98 2.77 9.33 1.49
CA ASN A 98 3.99 9.10 0.69
C ASN A 98 3.95 7.82 -0.17
N PHE A 99 3.20 6.80 0.25
CA PHE A 99 3.10 5.53 -0.46
C PHE A 99 2.11 5.54 -1.63
N GLU A 100 1.08 6.37 -1.54
CA GLU A 100 -0.02 6.40 -2.52
C GLU A 100 -0.02 7.68 -3.35
N GLY A 101 0.66 8.75 -2.91
CA GLY A 101 0.79 10.00 -3.66
C GLY A 101 1.40 9.79 -5.04
N LYS A 102 2.55 9.11 -5.10
CA LYS A 102 3.20 8.74 -6.38
C LYS A 102 2.29 7.90 -7.28
N ARG A 103 1.50 7.00 -6.70
CA ARG A 103 0.53 6.18 -7.46
C ARG A 103 -0.60 7.02 -8.01
N ARG A 104 -1.15 7.92 -7.18
CA ARG A 104 -2.18 8.86 -7.58
C ARG A 104 -1.68 9.71 -8.75
N ASP A 105 -0.50 10.29 -8.61
CA ASP A 105 0.07 11.19 -9.62
C ASP A 105 0.36 10.43 -10.92
N PHE A 106 0.87 9.19 -10.83
CA PHE A 106 0.95 8.27 -11.98
C PHE A 106 -0.41 8.07 -12.68
N TYR A 107 -1.49 7.77 -11.94
CA TYR A 107 -2.81 7.58 -12.54
C TYR A 107 -3.41 8.88 -13.10
N ASP A 108 -3.18 10.01 -12.42
CA ASP A 108 -3.64 11.33 -12.87
C ASP A 108 -2.94 11.72 -14.18
N ASP A 109 -1.62 11.57 -14.25
CA ASP A 109 -0.83 11.81 -15.46
C ASP A 109 -1.21 10.85 -16.59
N MET A 110 -1.39 9.56 -16.31
CA MET A 110 -1.79 8.58 -17.32
C MET A 110 -3.12 8.98 -17.97
N VAL A 111 -4.09 9.42 -17.17
CA VAL A 111 -5.41 9.87 -17.66
C VAL A 111 -5.30 11.20 -18.40
N ASN A 112 -4.57 12.17 -17.85
CA ASN A 112 -4.45 13.51 -18.46
C ASN A 112 -3.63 13.50 -19.76
N GLN A 113 -2.66 12.59 -19.88
CA GLN A 113 -1.84 12.41 -21.08
C GLN A 113 -2.48 11.44 -22.09
N GLY A 114 -3.57 10.75 -21.73
CA GLY A 114 -4.25 9.79 -22.60
C GLY A 114 -3.41 8.54 -22.91
N ILE A 115 -2.52 8.14 -22.01
CA ILE A 115 -1.63 6.99 -22.22
C ILE A 115 -2.44 5.70 -22.11
N ASP A 116 -2.42 4.90 -23.17
CA ASP A 116 -3.26 3.72 -23.32
C ASP A 116 -2.49 2.44 -23.71
N ASN A 117 -1.15 2.50 -23.72
CA ASN A 117 -0.27 1.37 -24.04
C ASN A 117 0.75 1.08 -22.92
N GLU A 118 1.18 -0.18 -22.81
CA GLU A 118 2.01 -0.65 -21.68
C GLU A 118 3.40 -0.02 -21.65
N ASN A 119 4.03 0.24 -22.80
CA ASN A 119 5.38 0.76 -22.85
C ASN A 119 5.43 2.19 -22.31
N GLU A 120 4.56 3.07 -22.78
CA GLU A 120 4.49 4.46 -22.30
C GLU A 120 4.06 4.53 -20.84
N ALA A 121 3.11 3.69 -20.41
CA ALA A 121 2.70 3.66 -19.02
C ALA A 121 3.81 3.15 -18.08
N LEU A 122 4.63 2.20 -18.52
CA LEU A 122 5.79 1.75 -17.76
C LEU A 122 6.85 2.85 -17.65
N GLU A 123 7.11 3.59 -18.73
CA GLU A 123 8.03 4.75 -18.68
C GLU A 123 7.49 5.86 -17.77
N LEU A 124 6.18 6.13 -17.81
CA LEU A 124 5.54 7.06 -16.87
C LEU A 124 5.66 6.55 -15.42
N ALA A 125 5.47 5.26 -15.17
CA ALA A 125 5.65 4.70 -13.83
C ALA A 125 7.08 4.92 -13.31
N LYS A 126 8.10 4.67 -14.14
CA LYS A 126 9.51 4.92 -13.79
C LYS A 126 9.77 6.39 -13.48
N ALA A 127 9.14 7.32 -14.22
CA ALA A 127 9.26 8.76 -13.96
C ALA A 127 8.72 9.17 -12.57
N HIS A 128 7.81 8.38 -12.01
CA HIS A 128 7.28 8.54 -10.64
C HIS A 128 8.03 7.71 -9.59
N ASP A 129 9.22 7.19 -9.92
CA ASP A 129 10.00 6.20 -9.13
C ASP A 129 9.20 4.92 -8.81
N LEU A 130 8.34 4.47 -9.71
CA LEU A 130 7.60 3.23 -9.59
C LEU A 130 8.20 2.19 -10.54
N ASP A 131 8.66 1.07 -9.98
CA ASP A 131 9.35 0.04 -10.73
C ASP A 131 8.40 -0.93 -11.47
N GLN A 132 8.99 -1.87 -12.21
CA GLN A 132 8.24 -2.93 -12.90
C GLN A 132 7.37 -3.74 -11.94
N THR A 133 7.85 -3.98 -10.71
CA THR A 133 7.11 -4.78 -9.72
C THR A 133 5.83 -4.07 -9.33
N PHE A 134 5.87 -2.75 -9.12
CA PHE A 134 4.67 -1.95 -8.93
C PHE A 134 3.74 -2.05 -10.15
N PHE A 135 4.27 -1.86 -11.36
CA PHE A 135 3.47 -1.80 -12.58
C PHE A 135 2.68 -3.10 -12.81
N ASP A 136 3.36 -4.25 -12.73
CA ASP A 136 2.73 -5.57 -12.88
C ASP A 136 1.65 -5.83 -11.83
N GLU A 137 1.91 -5.37 -10.60
CA GLU A 137 1.01 -5.52 -9.47
C GLU A 137 -0.31 -4.75 -9.66
N GLN A 138 -0.33 -3.68 -10.46
CA GLN A 138 -1.56 -2.93 -10.73
C GLN A 138 -2.56 -3.76 -11.54
N PHE A 139 -2.10 -4.60 -12.46
CA PHE A 139 -2.96 -5.55 -13.18
C PHE A 139 -3.43 -6.67 -12.27
N ARG A 140 -2.53 -7.25 -11.46
CA ARG A 140 -2.88 -8.31 -10.50
C ARG A 140 -3.95 -7.86 -9.51
N ARG A 141 -3.88 -6.61 -9.06
CA ARG A 141 -4.82 -6.01 -8.09
C ARG A 141 -6.08 -5.41 -8.75
N GLY A 142 -6.18 -5.45 -10.07
CA GLY A 142 -7.31 -4.89 -10.83
C GLY A 142 -7.42 -3.37 -10.77
N PHE A 143 -6.30 -2.67 -10.55
CA PHE A 143 -6.21 -1.22 -10.70
C PHE A 143 -6.00 -0.81 -12.16
N MET A 144 -5.38 -1.66 -12.97
CA MET A 144 -5.31 -1.54 -14.42
C MET A 144 -5.92 -2.76 -15.09
N ALA A 145 -6.46 -2.57 -16.29
CA ALA A 145 -7.01 -3.63 -17.12
C ALA A 145 -6.48 -3.54 -18.55
N ARG A 146 -6.40 -4.70 -19.21
CA ARG A 146 -6.08 -4.84 -20.64
C ARG A 146 -7.37 -5.06 -21.41
N LYS A 147 -7.53 -4.38 -22.55
CA LYS A 147 -8.66 -4.52 -23.48
C LYS A 147 -8.11 -4.71 -24.89
N PRO A 148 -8.59 -5.69 -25.67
CA PRO A 148 -8.17 -5.86 -27.05
C PRO A 148 -8.51 -4.62 -27.89
N ILE A 149 -7.62 -4.24 -28.80
CA ILE A 149 -7.90 -3.25 -29.84
C ILE A 149 -8.61 -3.98 -30.99
N GLU A 150 -9.74 -3.45 -31.47
CA GLU A 150 -10.48 -4.10 -32.56
C GLU A 150 -9.60 -4.29 -33.79
N LYS A 151 -9.61 -5.52 -34.33
CA LYS A 151 -8.87 -5.90 -35.55
C LYS A 151 -7.35 -5.71 -35.44
N SER A 152 -6.79 -5.75 -34.22
CA SER A 152 -5.36 -5.81 -33.94
C SER A 152 -5.07 -6.91 -32.92
N ASP A 153 -3.86 -7.47 -32.93
CA ASP A 153 -3.38 -8.37 -31.87
C ASP A 153 -2.89 -7.59 -30.63
N GLU A 154 -2.92 -6.26 -30.69
CA GLU A 154 -2.50 -5.36 -29.62
C GLU A 154 -3.57 -5.16 -28.54
N MET A 155 -3.10 -4.89 -27.32
CA MET A 155 -3.93 -4.65 -26.15
C MET A 155 -3.78 -3.19 -25.69
N ARG A 156 -4.90 -2.51 -25.51
CA ARG A 156 -5.00 -1.22 -24.83
C ARG A 156 -5.05 -1.43 -23.32
N ILE A 157 -4.35 -0.61 -22.55
CA ILE A 157 -4.47 -0.56 -21.09
C ILE A 157 -5.21 0.69 -20.64
N HIS A 158 -5.86 0.58 -19.49
CA HIS A 158 -6.52 1.72 -18.86
C HIS A 158 -6.61 1.53 -17.35
N PRO A 159 -6.61 2.63 -16.57
CA PRO A 159 -6.97 2.58 -15.16
C PRO A 159 -8.42 2.12 -15.01
N THR A 160 -8.68 1.22 -14.07
CA THR A 160 -10.04 0.74 -13.82
C THR A 160 -10.82 1.77 -12.98
N LYS A 161 -12.16 1.65 -12.97
CA LYS A 161 -13.02 2.43 -12.06
C LYS A 161 -12.59 2.33 -10.58
N LYS A 162 -12.03 1.19 -10.17
CA LYS A 162 -11.48 0.98 -8.82
C LYS A 162 -10.32 1.93 -8.53
N ALA A 163 -9.38 2.07 -9.48
CA ALA A 163 -8.27 3.01 -9.37
C ALA A 163 -8.77 4.45 -9.32
N LEU A 164 -9.58 4.84 -10.30
CA LEU A 164 -10.08 6.21 -10.42
C LEU A 164 -10.90 6.62 -9.18
N THR A 165 -11.73 5.74 -8.65
CA THR A 165 -12.50 6.02 -7.42
C THR A 165 -11.57 6.18 -6.20
N ARG A 166 -10.56 5.32 -6.04
CA ARG A 166 -9.63 5.36 -4.90
C ARG A 166 -8.87 6.69 -4.85
N TYR A 167 -8.47 7.19 -6.01
CA TYR A 167 -7.63 8.39 -6.11
C TYR A 167 -8.41 9.67 -6.40
N GLY A 168 -9.75 9.60 -6.53
CA GLY A 168 -10.61 10.75 -6.80
C GLY A 168 -10.46 11.32 -8.22
N LEU A 169 -10.24 10.45 -9.22
CA LEU A 169 -9.95 10.79 -10.61
C LEU A 169 -11.08 10.42 -11.59
N LEU A 170 -12.30 10.15 -11.09
CA LEU A 170 -13.43 9.74 -11.94
C LEU A 170 -13.79 10.80 -13.01
N ASP A 171 -13.73 12.08 -12.64
CA ASP A 171 -14.03 13.19 -13.56
C ASP A 171 -12.95 13.41 -14.62
N ALA A 172 -11.73 12.90 -14.38
CA ALA A 172 -10.66 12.86 -15.36
C ALA A 172 -10.83 11.66 -16.30
N GLY A 173 -11.22 10.49 -15.76
CA GLY A 173 -11.40 9.26 -16.55
C GLY A 173 -12.52 9.29 -17.58
N ASN A 174 -13.63 9.98 -17.29
CA ASN A 174 -14.75 10.13 -18.25
C ASN A 174 -14.37 10.91 -19.53
N ARG A 175 -13.21 11.60 -19.57
CA ARG A 175 -12.71 12.25 -20.78
C ARG A 175 -11.97 11.30 -21.74
N ALA A 176 -11.60 10.11 -21.27
CA ALA A 176 -10.86 9.12 -22.06
C ALA A 176 -11.78 8.10 -22.77
N ASP A 177 -13.03 7.95 -22.33
CA ASP A 177 -14.03 7.04 -22.93
C ASP A 177 -14.76 7.65 -24.15
N ASP A 178 -14.50 8.92 -24.47
CA ASP A 178 -15.09 9.66 -25.61
C ASP A 178 -14.28 9.53 -26.92
N PHE A 179 -13.30 8.61 -27.00
CA PHE A 179 -12.48 8.34 -28.21
C PHE A 179 -12.41 6.85 -28.59
#